data_AF-A0A7S2UQ54-F1
#
_entry.id   AF-A0A7S2UQ54-F1
#
_cell.length_a   1.000
_cell.length_b   1.000
_cell.length_c   1.000
_cell.angle_alpha   90.00
_cell.angle_beta   90.00
_cell.angle_gamma   90.00
#
_symmetry.space_group_name_H-M   'P 1'
#
loop_
_entity.id
_entity.type
_entity.pdbx_description
1 polymer ?
#
loop_
_entity_poly.entity_id
_entity_poly.type
_entity_poly.pdbx_seq_one_letter_code
_entity_poly.pdbx_strand_id
1 'polypeptide(L)'
;ACGFKKKTFRVQGEMALRGLIFVLLVASVASFGTTPTRQGNVEVSLAATTQQDRRGLLQTAMMGVASGLFLSSTPANAVLSSGRCASGEGEGCTDLAEGNDYIKSLQIKSAANKEMYAQEALNAYNMKNYPDFFASLTPPKYLVKGLDGKFLVYTDAELSVLKGAGKIKLEIPKAMGGKVVDMTQKPMMVLVE
;
A
#
# COMPACT_ATOMS: atom_id res chain seq x y z
N ALA A 1 -25.17 25.97 38.04
CA ALA A 1 -25.46 24.52 38.14
C ALA A 1 -26.35 24.12 36.96
N CYS A 2 -25.77 23.56 35.90
CA CYS A 2 -26.50 23.11 34.71
C CYS A 2 -26.68 21.59 34.75
N GLY A 3 -27.91 21.13 34.87
CA GLY A 3 -28.27 19.71 34.94
C GLY A 3 -28.35 19.06 33.56
N PHE A 4 -27.53 18.04 33.34
CA PHE A 4 -27.58 17.18 32.15
C PHE A 4 -28.59 16.04 32.39
N LYS A 5 -29.74 16.08 31.71
CA LYS A 5 -30.71 14.97 31.69
C LYS A 5 -30.20 13.83 30.82
N LYS A 6 -29.87 12.69 31.43
CA LYS A 6 -29.63 11.41 30.74
C LYS A 6 -30.96 10.91 30.15
N LYS A 7 -31.04 10.74 28.83
CA LYS A 7 -32.08 9.95 28.16
C LYS A 7 -31.60 8.52 28.02
N THR A 8 -32.15 7.64 28.83
CA THR A 8 -32.08 6.18 28.69
C THR A 8 -32.97 5.76 27.52
N PHE A 9 -32.37 5.21 26.46
CA PHE A 9 -33.10 4.60 25.36
C PHE A 9 -33.16 3.09 25.63
N ARG A 10 -34.35 2.62 25.99
CA ARG A 10 -34.67 1.21 26.27
C ARG A 10 -35.40 0.70 25.04
N VAL A 11 -34.76 -0.16 24.23
CA VAL A 11 -35.44 -0.86 23.13
C VAL A 11 -35.74 -2.27 23.62
N GLN A 12 -37.00 -2.49 23.99
CA GLN A 12 -37.63 -3.80 24.14
C GLN A 12 -38.48 -4.07 22.88
N GLY A 13 -38.49 -5.32 22.44
CA GLY A 13 -39.30 -5.88 21.36
C GLY A 13 -38.56 -7.11 20.81
N GLU A 14 -38.70 -8.31 21.39
CA GLU A 14 -39.84 -9.23 21.30
C GLU A 14 -40.43 -9.36 19.88
N MET A 15 -40.20 -10.51 19.24
CA MET A 15 -41.22 -11.48 18.77
C MET A 15 -40.56 -12.51 17.84
N ALA A 16 -40.41 -13.77 18.30
CA ALA A 16 -41.31 -14.90 17.99
C ALA A 16 -41.05 -15.48 16.58
N LEU A 17 -40.33 -16.60 16.49
CA LEU A 17 -40.89 -17.95 16.55
C LEU A 17 -41.93 -18.24 15.44
N ARG A 18 -41.44 -18.40 14.20
CA ARG A 18 -42.06 -19.16 13.09
C ARG A 18 -40.89 -19.58 12.19
N GLY A 19 -40.77 -20.77 11.64
CA GLY A 19 -41.57 -21.97 11.67
C GLY A 19 -40.69 -23.03 11.01
N LEU A 20 -40.78 -24.22 11.57
CA LEU A 20 -40.07 -25.41 11.18
C LEU A 20 -40.64 -25.88 9.83
N ILE A 21 -39.88 -25.75 8.73
CA ILE A 21 -40.13 -26.50 7.49
C ILE A 21 -38.86 -27.21 7.09
N PHE A 22 -38.85 -28.49 7.46
CA PHE A 22 -38.07 -29.58 6.93
C PHE A 22 -38.42 -29.77 5.45
N VAL A 23 -37.48 -29.57 4.52
CA VAL A 23 -37.47 -30.32 3.25
C VAL A 23 -36.03 -30.74 2.99
N LEU A 24 -35.78 -32.03 3.25
CA LEU A 24 -34.70 -32.80 2.65
C LEU A 24 -34.78 -32.68 1.12
N LEU A 25 -33.66 -32.31 0.49
CA LEU A 25 -33.37 -32.84 -0.84
C LEU A 25 -31.87 -33.14 -0.92
N VAL A 26 -31.58 -34.41 -0.63
CA VAL A 26 -30.31 -35.08 -0.92
C VAL A 26 -30.26 -35.26 -2.44
N ALA A 27 -29.34 -34.56 -3.10
CA ALA A 27 -28.92 -34.88 -4.45
C ALA A 27 -27.43 -35.23 -4.41
N SER A 28 -27.19 -36.52 -4.23
CA SER A 28 -25.91 -37.17 -4.51
C SER A 28 -25.60 -37.04 -6.00
N VAL A 29 -24.52 -36.34 -6.36
CA VAL A 29 -23.90 -36.48 -7.68
C VAL A 29 -22.49 -36.99 -7.48
N ALA A 30 -22.31 -38.25 -7.87
CA ALA A 30 -21.05 -38.96 -7.92
C ALA A 30 -20.17 -38.43 -9.09
N SER A 31 -18.97 -38.02 -8.74
CA SER A 31 -17.67 -38.26 -9.40
C SER A 31 -17.61 -38.59 -10.90
N PHE A 32 -16.99 -37.70 -11.68
CA PHE A 32 -15.97 -37.96 -12.72
C PHE A 32 -15.03 -36.73 -12.68
N GLY A 33 -13.73 -36.80 -12.41
CA GLY A 33 -12.72 -37.59 -13.11
C GLY A 33 -12.14 -36.76 -14.25
N THR A 34 -11.00 -36.09 -14.03
CA THR A 34 -9.81 -35.99 -14.92
C THR A 34 -8.89 -34.89 -14.43
N THR A 35 -7.73 -35.31 -13.90
CA THR A 35 -6.51 -34.52 -13.78
C THR A 35 -5.90 -34.30 -15.16
N PRO A 36 -5.56 -33.06 -15.54
CA PRO A 36 -4.48 -32.82 -16.48
C PRO A 36 -3.22 -32.42 -15.70
N THR A 37 -2.33 -33.39 -15.57
CA THR A 37 -0.90 -33.17 -15.36
C THR A 37 -0.38 -32.35 -16.55
N ARG A 38 0.01 -31.10 -16.35
CA ARG A 38 0.87 -30.39 -17.31
C ARG A 38 2.10 -29.85 -16.58
N GLN A 39 3.13 -30.68 -16.58
CA GLN A 39 4.51 -30.26 -16.41
C GLN A 39 4.84 -29.26 -17.53
N GLY A 40 4.89 -27.99 -17.17
CA GLY A 40 5.66 -27.00 -17.90
C GLY A 40 6.90 -26.71 -17.07
N ASN A 41 8.01 -27.39 -17.39
CA ASN A 41 9.33 -26.91 -17.05
C ASN A 41 9.52 -25.57 -17.75
N VAL A 42 9.26 -24.48 -17.04
CA VAL A 42 9.83 -23.19 -17.38
C VAL A 42 11.15 -23.15 -16.65
N GLU A 43 12.25 -23.40 -17.38
CA GLU A 43 13.56 -22.90 -17.01
C GLU A 43 13.43 -21.38 -16.86
N VAL A 44 13.17 -20.92 -15.64
CA VAL A 44 13.48 -19.55 -15.26
C VAL A 44 14.99 -19.52 -15.20
N SER A 45 15.59 -19.13 -16.33
CA SER A 45 16.97 -18.67 -16.37
C SER A 45 17.13 -17.67 -15.24
N LEU A 46 17.93 -18.05 -14.25
CA LEU A 46 18.43 -17.21 -13.19
C LEU A 46 19.32 -16.16 -13.87
N ALA A 47 18.68 -15.14 -14.46
CA ALA A 47 19.37 -13.90 -14.75
C ALA A 47 19.70 -13.32 -13.39
N ALA A 48 20.91 -13.65 -12.91
CA ALA A 48 21.57 -12.97 -11.83
C ALA A 48 21.57 -11.48 -12.21
N THR A 49 20.58 -10.73 -11.72
CA THR A 49 20.67 -9.29 -11.58
C THR A 49 21.85 -9.06 -10.66
N THR A 50 22.98 -8.84 -11.30
CA THR A 50 24.18 -8.25 -10.73
C THR A 50 23.73 -7.09 -9.85
N GLN A 51 23.88 -7.29 -8.53
CA GLN A 51 24.00 -6.20 -7.58
C GLN A 51 25.10 -5.30 -8.12
N GLN A 52 24.70 -4.26 -8.83
CA GLN A 52 25.60 -3.22 -9.29
C GLN A 52 25.94 -2.40 -8.04
N ASP A 53 26.94 -2.89 -7.32
CA ASP A 53 27.56 -2.25 -6.19
C ASP A 53 28.06 -0.88 -6.63
N ARG A 54 27.31 0.17 -6.29
CA ARG A 54 27.61 1.58 -6.62
C ARG A 54 28.80 2.14 -5.84
N ARG A 55 29.69 1.28 -5.33
CA ARG A 55 30.89 1.67 -4.58
C ARG A 55 32.21 1.46 -5.34
N GLY A 56 32.16 0.93 -6.57
CA GLY A 56 33.37 0.60 -7.34
C GLY A 56 33.78 1.56 -8.47
N LEU A 57 33.08 2.68 -8.70
CA LEU A 57 33.34 3.55 -9.86
C LEU A 57 34.10 4.83 -9.50
N LEU A 58 35.22 4.71 -8.78
CA LEU A 58 36.04 5.86 -8.37
C LEU A 58 37.55 5.63 -8.45
N GLN A 59 38.02 4.71 -9.31
CA GLN A 59 39.46 4.44 -9.42
C GLN A 59 40.04 4.26 -10.83
N THR A 60 39.30 4.54 -11.89
CA THR A 60 39.83 4.32 -13.25
C THR A 60 39.60 5.52 -14.16
N ALA A 61 40.31 6.62 -13.87
CA ALA A 61 40.56 7.69 -14.84
C ALA A 61 41.74 8.58 -14.40
N MET A 62 42.95 8.02 -14.35
CA MET A 62 44.17 8.81 -14.46
C MET A 62 45.05 8.18 -15.53
N MET A 63 45.06 8.80 -16.72
CA MET A 63 46.18 8.98 -17.66
C MET A 63 45.61 9.23 -19.06
N GLY A 64 45.73 10.46 -19.59
CA GLY A 64 45.40 10.71 -21.00
C GLY A 64 45.06 12.14 -21.44
N VAL A 65 45.94 13.11 -21.13
CA VAL A 65 46.43 14.18 -22.03
C VAL A 65 45.45 15.04 -22.87
N ALA A 66 45.48 16.35 -22.53
CA ALA A 66 45.43 17.55 -23.39
C ALA A 66 44.10 18.14 -23.91
N SER A 67 43.80 19.33 -23.37
CA SER A 67 43.51 20.57 -24.10
C SER A 67 42.26 20.63 -24.99
N GLY A 68 41.13 20.90 -24.36
CA GLY A 68 39.95 21.48 -25.00
C GLY A 68 39.18 22.32 -24.00
N LEU A 69 39.33 23.64 -24.09
CA LEU A 69 38.67 24.67 -23.28
C LEU A 69 37.14 24.57 -23.39
N PHE A 70 36.51 23.89 -22.43
CA PHE A 70 35.13 24.18 -22.04
C PHE A 70 35.11 24.42 -20.53
N LEU A 71 35.47 25.64 -20.15
CA LEU A 71 35.11 26.25 -18.86
C LEU A 71 33.60 26.53 -18.87
N SER A 72 32.79 25.48 -18.86
CA SER A 72 31.39 25.57 -18.46
C SER A 72 31.38 25.41 -16.96
N SER A 73 31.33 26.54 -16.25
CA SER A 73 31.19 26.66 -14.80
C SER A 73 30.26 25.56 -14.28
N THR A 74 30.79 24.69 -13.44
CA THR A 74 30.09 23.59 -12.81
C THR A 74 29.06 24.14 -11.80
N PRO A 75 27.74 24.11 -12.07
CA PRO A 75 26.75 24.45 -11.04
C PRO A 75 26.54 23.29 -10.04
N ALA A 76 27.39 22.27 -10.05
CA ALA A 76 27.23 21.10 -9.18
C ALA A 76 27.54 21.41 -7.70
N ASN A 77 28.39 22.40 -7.41
CA ASN A 77 28.71 22.80 -6.03
C ASN A 77 27.65 23.71 -5.40
N ALA A 78 26.85 24.43 -6.19
CA ALA A 78 25.75 25.24 -5.67
C ALA A 78 24.63 24.37 -5.09
N VAL A 79 24.38 23.20 -5.69
CA VAL A 79 23.36 22.23 -5.24
C VAL A 79 23.73 21.55 -3.91
N LEU A 80 25.03 21.47 -3.58
CA LEU A 80 25.50 20.89 -2.31
C LEU A 80 25.48 21.89 -1.14
N SER A 81 25.31 23.19 -1.42
CA SER A 81 25.26 24.25 -0.39
C SER A 81 23.85 24.72 -0.07
N SER A 82 22.85 24.44 -0.91
CA SER A 82 21.46 24.73 -0.57
C SER A 82 21.02 23.85 0.60
N GLY A 83 20.41 24.44 1.63
CA GLY A 83 19.95 23.68 2.80
C GLY A 83 18.94 22.59 2.48
N ARG A 84 18.50 21.83 3.48
CA ARG A 84 17.57 20.71 3.24
C ARG A 84 16.19 21.24 2.82
N CYS A 85 15.63 20.65 1.75
CA CYS A 85 14.23 20.82 1.36
C CYS A 85 13.59 19.45 1.22
N ALA A 86 12.61 19.14 2.06
CA ALA A 86 11.91 17.86 2.05
C ALA A 86 10.40 18.10 2.09
N SER A 87 9.68 17.53 1.12
CA SER A 87 8.23 17.72 0.98
C SER A 87 7.80 19.20 0.90
N GLY A 88 8.64 20.05 0.30
CA GLY A 88 8.35 21.49 0.17
C GLY A 88 8.62 22.34 1.41
N GLU A 89 9.22 21.77 2.47
CA GLU A 89 9.60 22.48 3.68
C GLU A 89 11.12 22.43 3.92
N GLY A 90 11.68 23.53 4.44
CA GLY A 90 13.08 23.64 4.83
C GLY A 90 13.78 24.88 4.29
N GLU A 91 14.93 25.20 4.86
CA GLU A 91 15.68 26.44 4.58
C GLU A 91 16.13 26.54 3.11
N GLY A 92 16.51 25.40 2.51
CA GLY A 92 16.95 25.37 1.11
C GLY A 92 15.83 25.31 0.08
N CYS A 93 14.55 25.26 0.46
CA CYS A 93 13.47 25.25 -0.54
C CYS A 93 13.41 26.55 -1.35
N THR A 94 13.72 27.68 -0.71
CA THR A 94 13.74 29.00 -1.38
C THR A 94 14.90 29.11 -2.37
N ASP A 95 16.09 28.64 -1.99
CA ASP A 95 17.27 28.58 -2.85
C ASP A 95 17.06 27.63 -4.02
N LEU A 96 16.51 26.43 -3.78
CA LEU A 96 16.20 25.45 -4.84
C LEU A 96 15.13 25.93 -5.83
N ALA A 97 14.29 26.88 -5.42
CA ALA A 97 13.34 27.47 -6.34
C ALA A 97 14.01 28.46 -7.30
N GLU A 98 15.18 29.01 -6.97
CA GLU A 98 15.95 29.98 -7.79
C GLU A 98 15.08 31.13 -8.36
N GLY A 99 14.04 31.54 -7.62
CA GLY A 99 13.09 32.57 -8.05
C GLY A 99 12.00 32.10 -9.04
N ASN A 100 11.98 30.82 -9.43
CA ASN A 100 10.95 30.25 -10.30
C ASN A 100 9.62 30.02 -9.57
N ASP A 101 8.59 30.77 -9.95
CA ASP A 101 7.27 30.71 -9.33
C ASP A 101 6.56 29.36 -9.52
N TYR A 102 6.84 28.65 -10.62
CA TYR A 102 6.28 27.32 -10.84
C TYR A 102 6.82 26.32 -9.81
N ILE A 103 8.14 26.32 -9.55
CA ILE A 103 8.76 25.45 -8.55
C ILE A 103 8.26 25.76 -7.14
N LYS A 104 8.12 27.04 -6.79
CA LYS A 104 7.51 27.45 -5.52
C LYS A 104 6.08 26.92 -5.39
N SER A 105 5.27 27.01 -6.45
CA SER A 105 3.90 26.48 -6.43
C SER A 105 3.85 24.96 -6.20
N LEU A 106 4.83 24.22 -6.73
CA LEU A 106 4.95 22.77 -6.50
C LEU A 106 5.39 22.46 -5.07
N GLN A 107 6.33 23.22 -4.52
CA GLN A 107 6.77 23.07 -3.12
C GLN A 107 5.60 23.34 -2.16
N ILE A 108 4.82 24.41 -2.38
CA ILE A 108 3.63 24.72 -1.57
C ILE A 108 2.60 23.59 -1.65
N LYS A 109 2.32 23.06 -2.84
CA LYS A 109 1.41 21.92 -3.02
C LYS A 109 1.94 20.66 -2.33
N SER A 110 3.26 20.43 -2.37
CA SER A 110 3.90 19.30 -1.70
C SER A 110 3.77 19.42 -0.19
N ALA A 111 4.04 20.61 0.37
CA ALA A 111 3.91 20.89 1.80
C ALA A 111 2.46 20.71 2.27
N ALA A 112 1.48 21.23 1.52
CA ALA A 112 0.06 21.10 1.84
C ALA A 112 -0.43 19.64 1.87
N ASN A 113 0.18 18.75 1.08
CA ASN A 113 -0.22 17.33 0.98
C ASN A 113 0.73 16.38 1.70
N LYS A 114 1.73 16.91 2.43
CA LYS A 114 2.77 16.12 3.09
C LYS A 114 2.20 15.06 4.03
N GLU A 115 1.23 15.43 4.87
CA GLU A 115 0.62 14.53 5.84
C GLU A 115 -0.15 13.40 5.16
N MET A 116 -0.90 13.71 4.11
CA MET A 116 -1.62 12.74 3.31
C MET A 116 -0.65 11.72 2.69
N TYR A 117 0.43 12.18 2.06
CA TYR A 117 1.44 11.29 1.47
C TYR A 117 2.17 10.45 2.52
N ALA A 118 2.48 11.03 3.69
CA ALA A 118 3.08 10.28 4.79
C ALA A 118 2.14 9.16 5.30
N GLN A 119 0.85 9.46 5.43
CA GLN A 119 -0.15 8.47 5.83
C GLN A 119 -0.35 7.39 4.78
N GLU A 120 -0.39 7.74 3.49
CA GLU A 120 -0.43 6.78 2.38
C GLU A 120 0.79 5.86 2.39
N ALA A 121 1.99 6.41 2.60
CA ALA A 121 3.23 5.64 2.67
C ALA A 121 3.22 4.66 3.86
N LEU A 122 2.74 5.10 5.04
CA LEU A 122 2.58 4.23 6.22
C LEU A 122 1.55 3.12 5.97
N ASN A 123 0.43 3.45 5.33
CA ASN A 123 -0.58 2.46 4.98
C ASN A 123 -0.03 1.43 3.99
N ALA A 124 0.69 1.86 2.96
CA ALA A 124 1.34 0.96 2.01
C ALA A 124 2.39 0.05 2.70
N TYR A 125 3.18 0.59 3.62
CA TYR A 125 4.12 -0.19 4.41
C TYR A 125 3.42 -1.26 5.25
N ASN A 126 2.33 -0.89 5.93
CA ASN A 126 1.57 -1.83 6.74
C ASN A 126 0.93 -2.95 5.89
N MET A 127 0.40 -2.59 4.73
CA MET A 127 -0.20 -3.55 3.80
C MET A 127 0.81 -4.55 3.22
N LYS A 128 2.08 -4.15 3.05
CA LYS A 128 3.11 -5.03 2.51
C LYS A 128 3.62 -6.05 3.53
N ASN A 129 3.74 -5.66 4.81
CA ASN A 129 4.47 -6.47 5.80
C ASN A 129 3.56 -7.31 6.70
N TYR A 130 2.33 -6.87 6.98
CA TYR A 130 1.51 -7.47 8.02
C TYR A 130 0.56 -8.62 7.61
N PRO A 131 0.14 -8.81 6.33
CA PRO A 131 -0.76 -9.92 5.99
C PRO A 131 -0.20 -11.29 6.41
N ASP A 132 1.08 -11.52 6.14
CA ASP A 132 1.74 -12.79 6.45
C ASP A 132 1.96 -12.95 7.97
N PHE A 133 2.18 -11.84 8.69
CA PHE A 133 2.26 -11.85 10.15
C PHE A 133 0.96 -12.32 10.80
N PHE A 134 -0.18 -11.74 10.43
CA PHE A 134 -1.47 -12.11 11.01
C PHE A 134 -1.94 -13.52 10.62
N ALA A 135 -1.54 -13.99 9.44
CA ALA A 135 -1.81 -15.36 9.00
C ALA A 135 -1.07 -16.41 9.86
N SER A 136 0.08 -16.05 10.45
CA SER A 136 0.86 -16.94 11.32
C SER A 136 0.34 -17.06 12.77
N LEU A 137 -0.62 -16.21 13.16
CA LEU A 137 -1.19 -16.26 14.52
C LEU A 137 -2.14 -17.45 14.67
N THR A 138 -2.27 -17.94 15.91
CA THR A 138 -3.22 -18.99 16.29
C THR A 138 -4.22 -18.42 17.31
N PRO A 139 -5.50 -18.19 16.95
CA PRO A 139 -6.15 -18.48 15.66
C PRO A 139 -5.73 -17.51 14.54
N PRO A 140 -5.79 -17.94 13.25
CA PRO A 140 -5.42 -17.10 12.13
C PRO A 140 -6.37 -15.89 12.06
N LYS A 141 -5.77 -14.73 11.86
CA LYS A 141 -6.50 -13.47 11.76
C LYS A 141 -6.24 -12.83 10.41
N TYR A 142 -7.26 -12.19 9.88
CA TYR A 142 -7.21 -11.53 8.58
C TYR A 142 -7.35 -10.03 8.75
N LEU A 143 -6.38 -9.30 8.21
CA LEU A 143 -6.39 -7.85 8.21
C LEU A 143 -7.22 -7.36 7.01
N VAL A 144 -8.27 -6.60 7.28
CA VAL A 144 -9.18 -6.04 6.28
C VAL A 144 -9.21 -4.53 6.45
N LYS A 145 -9.08 -3.78 5.36
CA LYS A 145 -9.19 -2.32 5.38
C LYS A 145 -10.66 -1.92 5.46
N GLY A 146 -11.02 -1.19 6.50
CA GLY A 146 -12.35 -0.62 6.67
C GLY A 146 -12.57 0.62 5.79
N LEU A 147 -13.83 1.07 5.71
CA LEU A 147 -14.24 2.27 4.98
C LEU A 147 -13.56 3.54 5.54
N ASP A 148 -13.32 3.56 6.85
CA ASP A 148 -12.62 4.66 7.55
C ASP A 148 -11.11 4.71 7.25
N GLY A 149 -10.59 3.82 6.39
CA GLY A 149 -9.17 3.68 6.12
C GLY A 149 -8.36 3.00 7.23
N LYS A 150 -9.00 2.68 8.36
CA LYS A 150 -8.40 1.90 9.45
C LYS A 150 -8.37 0.41 9.11
N PHE A 151 -7.38 -0.29 9.67
CA PHE A 151 -7.27 -1.74 9.53
C PHE A 151 -8.01 -2.44 10.67
N LEU A 152 -8.98 -3.27 10.29
CA LEU A 152 -9.72 -4.13 11.20
C LEU A 152 -9.21 -5.56 11.06
N VAL A 153 -9.30 -6.31 12.15
CA VAL A 153 -8.81 -7.68 12.20
C VAL A 153 -9.99 -8.60 12.44
N TYR A 154 -10.23 -9.51 11.51
CA TYR A 154 -11.35 -10.46 11.55
C TYR A 154 -10.86 -11.88 11.74
N THR A 155 -11.69 -12.68 12.39
CA THR A 155 -11.52 -14.14 12.44
C THR A 155 -12.06 -14.79 11.15
N ASP A 156 -11.68 -16.04 10.90
CA ASP A 156 -12.14 -16.78 9.71
C ASP A 156 -13.68 -16.91 9.65
N ALA A 157 -14.32 -17.12 10.80
CA ALA A 157 -15.78 -17.21 10.92
C ALA A 157 -16.46 -15.90 10.48
N GLU A 158 -15.99 -14.75 10.97
CA GLU A 158 -16.54 -13.44 10.60
C GLU A 158 -16.28 -13.09 9.14
N LEU A 159 -15.09 -13.42 8.65
CA LEU A 159 -14.69 -13.20 7.26
C LEU A 159 -15.60 -13.98 6.30
N SER A 160 -15.98 -15.21 6.65
CA SER A 160 -16.87 -16.03 5.82
C SER A 160 -18.27 -15.41 5.67
N VAL A 161 -18.81 -14.81 6.75
CA VAL A 161 -20.09 -14.10 6.74
C VAL A 161 -20.00 -12.86 5.86
N LEU A 162 -18.93 -12.08 5.99
CA LEU A 162 -18.73 -10.87 5.19
C LEU A 162 -18.47 -11.18 3.71
N LYS A 163 -17.76 -12.27 3.40
CA LYS A 163 -17.59 -12.78 2.03
C LYS A 163 -18.92 -13.26 1.44
N GLY A 164 -19.71 -14.01 2.22
CA GLY A 164 -21.04 -14.47 1.80
C GLY A 164 -22.01 -13.31 1.56
N ALA A 165 -21.86 -12.21 2.30
CA ALA A 165 -22.61 -10.97 2.10
C ALA A 165 -22.10 -10.11 0.93
N GLY A 166 -20.99 -10.48 0.27
CA GLY A 166 -20.40 -9.69 -0.83
C GLY A 166 -19.75 -8.38 -0.40
N LYS A 167 -19.53 -8.16 0.90
CA LYS A 167 -18.98 -6.91 1.46
C LYS A 167 -17.46 -6.82 1.41
N ILE A 168 -16.77 -7.89 0.99
CA ILE A 168 -15.31 -7.92 0.89
C ILE A 168 -14.93 -7.98 -0.57
N LYS A 169 -14.13 -7.00 -1.01
CA LYS A 169 -13.49 -6.97 -2.32
C LYS A 169 -12.00 -7.12 -2.17
N LEU A 170 -11.37 -7.81 -3.12
CA LEU A 170 -9.92 -7.83 -3.25
C LEU A 170 -9.49 -6.60 -4.06
N GLU A 171 -8.79 -5.68 -3.43
CA GLU A 171 -8.19 -4.52 -4.08
C GLU A 171 -6.70 -4.78 -4.28
N ILE A 172 -6.22 -4.57 -5.51
CA ILE A 172 -4.79 -4.59 -5.79
C ILE A 172 -4.25 -3.21 -5.38
N PRO A 173 -3.27 -3.14 -4.47
CA PRO A 173 -2.72 -1.87 -4.03
C PRO A 173 -2.13 -1.10 -5.22
N LYS A 174 -2.28 0.22 -5.15
CA LYS A 174 -1.75 1.13 -6.15
C LYS A 174 -0.61 1.93 -5.56
N ALA A 175 0.49 2.05 -6.28
CA ALA A 175 1.64 2.88 -5.96
C ALA A 175 1.50 4.28 -6.59
N MET A 176 2.39 5.20 -6.18
CA MET A 176 2.53 6.54 -6.74
C MET A 176 1.23 7.37 -6.69
N GLY A 177 0.55 7.37 -5.54
CA GLY A 177 -0.71 8.12 -5.36
C GLY A 177 -1.85 7.56 -6.21
N GLY A 178 -1.95 6.24 -6.34
CA GLY A 178 -3.05 5.59 -7.06
C GLY A 178 -2.89 5.48 -8.58
N LYS A 179 -1.76 5.93 -9.15
CA LYS A 179 -1.56 5.97 -10.61
C LYS A 179 -1.12 4.65 -11.21
N VAL A 180 -0.37 3.85 -10.46
CA VAL A 180 0.23 2.60 -10.96
C VAL A 180 -0.25 1.45 -10.11
N VAL A 181 -0.80 0.41 -10.73
CA VAL A 181 -1.15 -0.83 -10.03
C VAL A 181 0.15 -1.56 -9.69
N ASP A 182 0.38 -1.82 -8.41
CA ASP A 182 1.60 -2.52 -7.99
C ASP A 182 1.35 -4.03 -8.00
N MET A 183 1.71 -4.68 -9.12
CA MET A 183 1.60 -6.13 -9.28
C MET A 183 2.56 -6.92 -8.38
N THR A 184 3.54 -6.27 -7.75
CA THR A 184 4.47 -6.95 -6.84
C THR A 184 3.86 -7.21 -5.47
N GLN A 185 2.74 -6.56 -5.16
CA GLN A 185 2.07 -6.65 -3.87
C GLN A 185 0.87 -7.59 -3.94
N LYS A 186 0.64 -8.34 -2.85
CA LYS A 186 -0.51 -9.21 -2.71
C LYS A 186 -1.80 -8.38 -2.66
N PRO A 187 -2.89 -8.82 -3.33
CA PRO A 187 -4.19 -8.17 -3.20
C PRO A 187 -4.63 -8.14 -1.73
N MET A 188 -5.22 -7.02 -1.32
CA MET A 188 -5.72 -6.85 0.04
C MET A 188 -7.24 -6.97 0.08
N MET A 189 -7.79 -7.39 1.22
CA MET A 189 -9.23 -7.37 1.45
C MET A 189 -9.67 -5.99 1.93
N VAL A 190 -10.65 -5.41 1.25
CA VAL A 190 -11.24 -4.11 1.56
C VAL A 190 -12.74 -4.27 1.74
N LEU A 191 -13.28 -3.60 2.76
CA LEU A 191 -14.71 -3.56 3.01
C LEU A 191 -15.37 -2.59 2.02
N VAL A 192 -16.41 -3.06 1.33
CA VAL A 192 -17.23 -2.26 0.41
C VAL A 192 -18.63 -2.14 1.01
N GLU A 193 -19.29 -1.00 0.77
CA GLU A 193 -20.68 -0.74 1.20
C GLU A 193 -21.68 -1.75 0.62
#